data_AF-A0A350YUT3-F1
#
_entry.id   AF-A0A350YUT3-F1
#
_cell.length_a   1.000
_cell.length_b   1.000
_cell.length_c   1.000
_cell.angle_alpha   90.00
_cell.angle_beta   90.00
_cell.angle_gamma   90.00
#
_symmetry.space_group_name_H-M   'P 1'
#
loop_
_entity.id
_entity.type
_entity.pdbx_description
1 polymer ?
#
loop_
_entity_poly.entity_id
_entity_poly.type
_entity_poly.pdbx_seq_one_letter_code
_entity_poly.pdbx_strand_id
1 'polypeptide(L)'
;NEKGREVNYNYYDSRELTDACYDFIIESLEKQLQFGIETDVCFCLGNNQNYKFLNNLNQQRGYFGKIVPLEHPRYIMQYKSKQKEEFVSKFVELLL
;
A
#
# COMPACT_ATOMS: atom_id res chain seq x y z
N ASN A 1 15.99 13.11 12.25
CA ASN A 1 16.99 13.24 11.16
C ASN A 1 18.26 13.88 11.72
N GLU A 2 19.33 14.00 10.93
CA GLU A 2 20.61 14.62 11.34
C GLU A 2 20.49 16.04 11.90
N LYS A 3 19.33 16.70 11.69
CA LYS A 3 18.99 18.03 12.20
C LYS A 3 18.10 17.99 13.47
N GLY A 4 17.98 16.84 14.12
CA GLY A 4 17.19 16.65 15.35
C GLY A 4 15.68 16.72 15.16
N ARG A 5 15.16 16.70 13.92
CA ARG A 5 13.71 16.73 13.65
C ARG A 5 13.12 15.33 13.64
N GLU A 6 11.87 15.22 14.07
CA GLU A 6 11.07 14.00 13.95
C GLU A 6 10.85 13.64 12.47
N VAL A 7 10.84 12.35 12.17
CA VAL A 7 10.64 11.81 10.83
C VAL A 7 9.69 10.63 10.94
N ASN A 8 8.63 10.65 10.14
CA ASN A 8 7.74 9.51 9.97
C ASN A 8 8.33 8.55 8.95
N TYR A 9 8.24 7.26 9.24
CA TYR A 9 8.73 6.17 8.40
C TYR A 9 7.58 5.34 7.87
N ASN A 10 7.73 4.85 6.64
CA ASN A 10 6.98 3.70 6.16
C ASN A 10 7.71 2.43 6.61
N TYR A 11 6.97 1.32 6.73
CA TYR A 11 7.57 0.04 7.12
C TYR A 11 8.68 -0.43 6.17
N TYR A 12 8.63 -0.03 4.89
CA TYR A 12 9.61 -0.36 3.85
C TYR A 12 10.76 0.64 3.71
N ASP A 13 10.87 1.65 4.58
CA ASP A 13 11.92 2.67 4.45
C ASP A 13 13.32 2.13 4.83
N SER A 14 13.40 1.03 5.59
CA SER A 14 14.64 0.26 5.77
C SER A 14 14.35 -1.23 5.79
N ARG A 15 15.36 -2.03 5.45
CA ARG A 15 15.24 -3.50 5.45
C ARG A 15 15.04 -4.02 6.87
N GLU A 16 15.78 -3.48 7.83
CA GLU A 16 15.72 -3.84 9.24
C GLU A 16 14.32 -3.60 9.81
N LEU A 17 13.70 -2.47 9.47
CA LEU A 17 12.33 -2.17 9.88
C LEU A 17 11.32 -3.10 9.20
N THR A 18 11.50 -3.38 7.91
CA THR A 18 10.63 -4.31 7.19
C THR A 18 10.69 -5.70 7.82
N ASP A 19 11.89 -6.21 8.10
CA ASP A 19 12.11 -7.53 8.69
C ASP A 19 11.54 -7.59 10.11
N ALA A 20 11.75 -6.55 10.93
CA ALA A 20 11.23 -6.47 12.29
C ALA A 20 9.69 -6.41 12.35
N CYS A 21 9.04 -5.80 11.35
CA CYS A 21 7.58 -5.69 11.28
C CYS A 21 6.93 -6.82 10.47
N TYR A 22 7.69 -7.70 9.82
CA TYR A 22 7.17 -8.63 8.82
C TYR A 22 6.06 -9.54 9.37
N ASP A 23 6.32 -10.22 10.48
CA ASP A 23 5.35 -11.14 11.11
C ASP A 23 4.09 -10.38 11.56
N PHE A 24 4.25 -9.18 12.09
CA PHE A 24 3.12 -8.33 12.50
C PHE A 24 2.28 -7.86 11.31
N ILE A 25 2.91 -7.55 10.17
CA ILE A 25 2.21 -7.19 8.93
C ILE A 25 1.36 -8.36 8.45
N ILE A 26 1.92 -9.58 8.44
CA ILE A 26 1.19 -10.80 8.05
C ILE A 26 0.02 -11.04 9.00
N GLU A 27 0.25 -11.04 10.31
CA GLU A 27 -0.80 -11.27 11.30
C GLU A 27 -1.95 -10.24 11.14
N SER A 28 -1.59 -8.98 10.87
CA SER A 28 -2.57 -7.91 10.65
C SER A 28 -3.39 -8.12 9.38
N LEU A 29 -2.74 -8.51 8.27
CA LEU A 29 -3.43 -8.81 7.02
C LEU A 29 -4.37 -10.01 7.17
N GLU A 30 -3.92 -11.08 7.82
CA GLU A 30 -4.74 -12.28 8.05
C GLU A 30 -5.97 -11.97 8.92
N LYS A 31 -5.81 -11.10 9.94
CA LYS A 31 -6.96 -10.60 10.71
C LYS A 31 -7.93 -9.79 9.86
N GLN A 32 -7.43 -8.96 8.94
CA GLN A 32 -8.28 -8.16 8.05
C GLN A 32 -9.02 -9.03 7.02
N LEU A 33 -8.40 -10.11 6.52
CA LEU A 33 -9.07 -11.08 5.64
C LEU A 33 -10.27 -11.74 6.32
N GLN A 34 -10.22 -11.91 7.65
CA GLN A 34 -11.34 -12.46 8.44
C GLN A 34 -12.54 -11.51 8.54
N PHE A 35 -12.44 -10.26 8.06
CA PHE A 35 -13.56 -9.31 8.06
C PHE A 35 -14.64 -9.67 7.02
N GLY A 36 -14.42 -10.70 6.20
CA GLY A 36 -15.34 -11.11 5.16
C GLY A 36 -15.29 -10.21 3.93
N ILE A 37 -14.10 -9.72 3.58
CA ILE A 37 -13.87 -8.89 2.40
C ILE A 37 -13.79 -9.75 1.13
N GLU A 38 -14.20 -9.16 0.01
CA GLU A 38 -13.94 -9.73 -1.32
C GLU A 38 -12.43 -9.72 -1.59
N THR A 39 -11.90 -10.86 -2.03
CA THR A 39 -10.45 -11.07 -2.22
C THR A 39 -10.05 -11.20 -3.69
N ASP A 40 -10.98 -11.05 -4.62
CA ASP A 40 -10.67 -11.10 -6.06
C ASP A 40 -9.66 -10.04 -6.47
N VAL A 41 -9.77 -8.83 -5.91
CA VAL A 41 -8.94 -7.66 -6.25
C VAL A 41 -8.55 -6.89 -5.00
N CYS A 42 -7.25 -6.65 -4.81
CA CYS A 42 -6.73 -5.70 -3.82
C CYS A 42 -6.14 -4.48 -4.51
N PHE A 43 -6.64 -3.29 -4.19
CA PHE A 43 -6.10 -2.04 -4.67
C PHE A 43 -5.01 -1.53 -3.71
N CYS A 44 -3.77 -1.47 -4.19
CA CYS A 44 -2.61 -1.04 -3.41
C CYS A 44 -2.31 0.44 -3.64
N LEU A 45 -2.55 1.28 -2.63
CA LEU A 45 -2.16 2.69 -2.66
C LEU A 45 -0.64 2.82 -2.54
N GLY A 46 0.03 3.09 -3.65
CA GLY A 46 1.48 3.24 -3.78
C GLY A 46 2.09 2.31 -4.82
N ASN A 47 2.53 2.89 -5.94
CA ASN A 47 3.01 2.14 -7.12
C ASN A 47 4.42 1.55 -7.00
N ASN A 48 5.15 1.83 -5.91
CA ASN A 48 6.56 1.46 -5.76
C ASN A 48 6.76 0.39 -4.67
N GLN A 49 7.35 0.78 -3.53
CA GLN A 49 7.79 -0.17 -2.50
C GLN A 49 6.61 -0.93 -1.86
N ASN A 50 5.50 -0.24 -1.60
CA ASN A 50 4.28 -0.87 -1.08
C ASN A 50 3.77 -1.97 -2.02
N TYR A 51 3.58 -1.64 -3.31
CA TYR A 51 3.15 -2.60 -4.31
C TYR A 51 4.11 -3.77 -4.46
N LYS A 52 5.44 -3.52 -4.52
CA LYS A 52 6.43 -4.60 -4.60
C LYS A 52 6.33 -5.56 -3.40
N PHE A 53 6.22 -5.01 -2.19
CA PHE A 53 6.08 -5.81 -0.98
C PHE A 53 4.80 -6.65 -1.01
N LEU A 54 3.64 -6.02 -1.23
CA LEU A 54 2.34 -6.70 -1.22
C LEU A 54 2.22 -7.72 -2.35
N ASN A 55 2.72 -7.40 -3.55
CA ASN A 55 2.71 -8.34 -4.66
C ASN A 55 3.59 -9.57 -4.39
N ASN A 56 4.79 -9.39 -3.83
CA ASN A 56 5.65 -10.52 -3.47
C ASN A 56 5.02 -11.37 -2.37
N LEU A 57 4.43 -10.75 -1.35
CA LEU A 57 3.70 -11.46 -0.30
C LEU A 57 2.51 -12.23 -0.88
N ASN A 58 1.76 -11.61 -1.79
CA ASN A 58 0.62 -12.25 -2.44
C ASN A 58 1.02 -13.43 -3.33
N GLN A 59 2.17 -13.36 -4.01
CA GLN A 59 2.72 -14.50 -4.76
C GLN A 59 3.07 -15.69 -3.85
N GLN A 60 3.44 -15.44 -2.59
CA GLN A 60 3.77 -16.48 -1.62
C GLN A 60 2.52 -17.05 -0.92
N ARG A 61 1.52 -16.21 -0.66
CA ARG A 61 0.38 -16.55 0.21
C ARG A 61 -0.94 -16.72 -0.52
N GLY A 62 -1.10 -16.14 -1.70
CA GLY A 62 -2.33 -16.18 -2.49
C GLY A 62 -3.53 -15.52 -1.79
N TYR A 63 -3.31 -14.46 -1.01
CA TYR A 63 -4.37 -13.78 -0.25
C TYR A 63 -5.41 -13.11 -1.15
N PHE A 64 -5.00 -12.64 -2.33
CA PHE A 64 -5.86 -11.95 -3.30
C PHE A 64 -5.65 -12.50 -4.71
N GLY A 65 -6.71 -12.46 -5.53
CA GLY A 65 -6.64 -12.88 -6.94
C GLY A 65 -5.68 -12.00 -7.76
N LYS A 66 -5.77 -10.67 -7.60
CA LYS A 66 -4.82 -9.71 -8.19
C LYS A 66 -4.57 -8.51 -7.29
N ILE A 67 -3.35 -7.98 -7.34
CA ILE A 67 -3.00 -6.69 -6.72
C ILE A 67 -2.92 -5.63 -7.82
N VAL A 68 -3.68 -4.54 -7.69
CA VAL A 68 -3.69 -3.42 -8.64
C VAL A 68 -3.08 -2.18 -7.98
N PRO A 69 -1.93 -1.67 -8.47
CA PRO A 69 -1.32 -0.47 -7.90
C PRO A 69 -2.09 0.80 -8.31
N LEU A 70 -2.29 1.70 -7.35
CA LEU A 70 -2.86 3.04 -7.53
C LEU A 70 -1.91 4.10 -6.96
N GLU A 71 -1.91 5.30 -7.54
CA GLU A 71 -1.08 6.39 -7.04
C GLU A 71 -1.43 6.72 -5.59
N HIS A 72 -0.41 6.81 -4.72
CA HIS A 72 -0.66 7.09 -3.32
C HIS A 72 -1.22 8.54 -3.15
N PRO A 73 -2.29 8.77 -2.37
CA PRO A 73 -2.87 10.10 -2.17
C PRO A 73 -1.85 11.16 -1.73
N ARG A 74 -0.93 10.82 -0.80
CA ARG A 74 0.21 11.68 -0.44
C ARG A 74 1.03 12.13 -1.65
N TYR A 75 1.36 11.23 -2.58
CA TYR A 75 2.10 11.58 -3.79
C TYR A 75 1.28 12.54 -4.67
N ILE A 76 -0.01 12.24 -4.87
CA ILE A 76 -0.90 13.10 -5.66
C ILE A 76 -0.94 14.52 -5.05
N MET A 77 -1.18 14.62 -3.75
CA MET A 77 -1.30 15.93 -3.09
C MET A 77 0.02 16.71 -3.05
N GLN A 78 1.16 16.04 -2.96
CA GLN A 78 2.47 16.70 -2.90
C GLN A 78 2.98 17.13 -4.28
N TYR A 79 2.74 16.36 -5.33
CA TYR A 79 3.39 16.56 -6.63
C TYR A 79 2.43 16.76 -7.80
N LYS A 80 1.16 16.38 -7.65
CA LYS A 80 0.15 16.35 -8.73
C LYS A 80 -1.17 16.99 -8.31
N SER A 81 -1.16 17.92 -7.35
CA SER A 81 -2.36 18.51 -6.77
C SER A 81 -3.28 19.19 -7.80
N LYS A 82 -2.70 19.75 -8.88
CA LYS A 82 -3.46 20.34 -10.00
C LYS A 82 -4.29 19.31 -10.78
N GLN A 83 -3.91 18.04 -10.75
CA GLN A 83 -4.57 16.93 -11.45
C GLN A 83 -5.46 16.10 -10.51
N LYS A 84 -5.70 16.57 -9.28
CA LYS A 84 -6.42 15.81 -8.24
C LYS A 84 -7.78 15.29 -8.74
N GLU A 85 -8.55 16.09 -9.47
CA GLU A 85 -9.87 15.67 -9.98
C GLU A 85 -9.77 14.54 -11.03
N GLU A 86 -8.69 14.49 -11.81
CA GLU A 86 -8.42 13.39 -12.75
C GLU A 86 -8.16 12.09 -11.98
N PHE A 87 -7.38 12.16 -10.89
CA PHE A 87 -7.13 10.99 -10.03
C PHE A 87 -8.38 10.53 -9.29
N VAL A 88 -9.22 11.45 -8.82
CA VAL A 88 -10.51 11.11 -8.20
C VAL A 88 -11.39 10.38 -9.20
N SER A 89 -11.54 10.92 -10.42
CA SER A 89 -12.32 10.28 -11.49
C SER A 89 -11.79 8.88 -11.81
N LYS A 90 -10.46 8.73 -11.95
CA LYS A 90 -9.80 7.43 -12.16
C LYS A 90 -10.10 6.44 -11.03
N PHE A 91 -10.05 6.88 -9.77
CA PHE A 91 -10.27 5.98 -8.64
C PHE A 91 -11.73 5.55 -8.55
N VAL A 92 -12.67 6.46 -8.80
CA VAL A 92 -14.10 6.13 -8.85
C VAL A 92 -14.40 5.15 -9.98
N GLU A 93 -13.83 5.34 -11.17
CA GLU A 93 -14.00 4.43 -12.31
C GLU A 93 -13.46 3.02 -12.03
N LEU A 94 -12.37 2.90 -11.27
CA LEU A 94 -11.76 1.60 -10.96
C LEU A 94 -12.43 0.85 -9.80
N LEU A 95 -13.15 1.57 -8.92
CA LEU A 95 -13.71 1.04 -7.68
C LEU A 95 -15.22 0.80 -7.73
N LEU A 96 -15.90 1.26 -8.77
CA LEU A 96 -17.31 0.99 -9.07
C LEU A 96 -17.46 -0.18 -10.05
#